data_AF-A0A0S9QW85-F1
#
_entry.id   AF-A0A0S9QW85-F1
#
_cell.length_a   1.000
_cell.length_b   1.000
_cell.length_c   1.000
_cell.angle_alpha   90.00
_cell.angle_beta   90.00
_cell.angle_gamma   90.00
#
_symmetry.space_group_name_H-M   'P 1'
#
loop_
_entity.id
_entity.type
_entity.pdbx_description
1 polymer ?
#
loop_
_entity_poly.entity_id
_entity_poly.type
_entity_poly.pdbx_seq_one_letter_code
_entity_poly.pdbx_strand_id
1 'polypeptide(L)' 'MSAVTAAVGAIVTVVYFFQPWRSCDDEDTSAGCAMLPADANVMLIAILVALSAASVLVISLLTKEKTHSR' A
#
# COMPACT_ATOMS: atom_id res chain seq x y z
N MET A 1 3.85 13.42 7.86
CA MET A 1 2.80 13.21 6.83
C MET A 1 3.16 12.08 5.88
N SER A 2 4.32 12.10 5.20
CA SER A 2 4.70 11.03 4.24
C SER A 2 4.73 9.61 4.82
N ALA A 3 5.18 9.43 6.06
CA ALA A 3 5.14 8.13 6.73
C ALA A 3 3.71 7.60 6.93
N VAL A 4 2.77 8.48 7.27
CA VAL A 4 1.35 8.12 7.45
C VAL A 4 0.74 7.75 6.10
N THR A 5 1.00 8.54 5.05
CA THR A 5 0.53 8.25 3.70
C THR A 5 1.07 6.90 3.19
N ALA A 6 2.35 6.61 3.42
CA ALA A 6 2.95 5.33 3.07
C ALA A 6 2.29 4.16 3.82
N ALA A 7 2.04 4.32 5.13
CA ALA A 7 1.38 3.31 5.94
C ALA A 7 -0.06 3.05 5.48
N VAL A 8 -0.84 4.10 5.21
CA VAL A 8 -2.22 3.97 4.71
C VAL A 8 -2.24 3.26 3.35
N GLY A 9 -1.38 3.66 2.41
CA GLY A 9 -1.28 2.99 1.11
C GLY A 9 -0.90 1.51 1.21
N ALA A 10 0.02 1.16 2.11
CA ALA A 10 0.37 -0.23 2.39
C ALA A 10 -0.80 -1.02 2.97
N ILE A 11 -1.53 -0.45 3.95
CA ILE A 11 -2.71 -1.09 4.55
C ILE A 11 -3.77 -1.34 3.49
N VAL A 12 -4.10 -0.34 2.67
CA VAL A 12 -5.10 -0.49 1.59
C VAL A 12 -4.67 -1.58 0.61
N THR A 13 -3.39 -1.63 0.26
CA THR A 13 -2.85 -2.69 -0.62
C THR A 13 -3.07 -4.08 -0.03
N VAL A 14 -2.77 -4.27 1.26
CA VAL A 14 -2.95 -5.56 1.96
C VAL A 14 -4.44 -5.94 2.04
N VAL A 15 -5.29 -4.96 2.40
CA VAL A 15 -6.74 -5.15 2.53
C VAL A 15 -7.36 -5.54 1.19
N TYR A 16 -6.96 -4.90 0.08
CA TYR A 16 -7.41 -5.25 -1.26
C TYR A 16 -6.76 -6.52 -1.82
N PHE A 17 -5.57 -6.90 -1.37
CA PHE A 17 -4.97 -8.18 -1.76
C PHE A 17 -5.74 -9.36 -1.16
N PHE A 18 -6.12 -9.25 0.11
CA PHE A 18 -6.86 -10.32 0.80
C PHE A 18 -8.37 -10.26 0.58
N GLN A 19 -8.92 -9.12 0.17
CA GLN A 19 -10.35 -8.90 -0.07
C GLN A 19 -11.28 -9.54 0.98
N PRO A 20 -11.10 -9.32 2.30
CA PRO A 20 -11.83 -10.06 3.35
C PRO A 20 -13.36 -9.94 3.32
N TRP A 21 -13.91 -9.00 2.55
CA TRP A 21 -15.35 -8.83 2.33
C TRP A 21 -15.91 -9.69 1.18
N ARG A 22 -15.05 -10.39 0.44
CA ARG A 22 -15.44 -11.27 -0.66
C ARG A 22 -15.42 -12.71 -0.21
N SER A 23 -16.46 -13.46 -0.55
CA SER A 23 -16.47 -14.92 -0.43
C SER A 23 -16.65 -15.53 -1.82
N CYS A 24 -15.96 -16.62 -2.11
CA CYS A 24 -16.08 -17.36 -3.36
C CYS A 24 -16.86 -18.64 -3.12
N ASP A 25 -17.65 -19.06 -4.11
CA ASP A 25 -18.51 -20.26 -4.00
C ASP A 25 -17.68 -21.55 -3.81
N ASP A 26 -16.47 -21.59 -4.39
CA ASP A 26 -15.59 -22.75 -4.40
C ASP A 26 -14.53 -22.78 -3.27
N GLU A 27 -14.45 -21.75 -2.42
CA GLU A 27 -13.38 -21.60 -1.41
C GLU A 27 -13.93 -21.11 -0.06
N ASP A 28 -13.61 -21.83 1.02
CA ASP A 28 -13.97 -21.47 2.41
C ASP A 28 -13.20 -20.25 2.95
N THR A 29 -12.24 -19.73 2.18
CA THR A 29 -11.44 -18.56 2.51
C THR A 29 -11.85 -17.36 1.67
N SER A 30 -12.06 -16.22 2.33
CA SER A 30 -12.28 -14.93 1.67
C SER A 30 -11.01 -14.37 0.99
N ALA A 31 -9.86 -14.99 1.26
CA ALA A 31 -8.56 -14.64 0.71
C ALA A 31 -8.15 -15.63 -0.39
N GLY A 32 -8.34 -15.26 -1.65
CA GLY A 32 -7.98 -16.11 -2.79
C GLY A 32 -8.84 -15.91 -4.04
N CYS A 33 -9.97 -15.21 -3.90
CA CYS A 33 -10.84 -14.88 -5.02
C CYS A 33 -10.12 -14.12 -6.14
N ALA A 34 -10.53 -14.35 -7.38
CA ALA A 34 -10.06 -13.58 -8.52
C ALA A 34 -10.43 -12.09 -8.32
N MET A 35 -9.39 -11.25 -8.24
CA MET A 35 -9.52 -9.81 -8.04
C MET A 35 -10.34 -9.19 -9.16
N LEU A 36 -11.37 -8.39 -8.81
CA LEU A 36 -12.13 -7.67 -9.83
C LEU A 36 -11.32 -6.49 -10.38
N PRO A 37 -11.62 -6.05 -11.61
CA PRO A 37 -10.90 -4.94 -12.24
C PRO A 37 -10.93 -3.64 -11.40
N ALA A 38 -12.06 -3.35 -10.75
CA ALA A 38 -12.18 -2.17 -9.89
C ALA A 38 -11.29 -2.28 -8.65
N ASP A 39 -11.26 -3.45 -8.01
CA ASP A 39 -10.46 -3.70 -6.81
C ASP A 39 -8.96 -3.66 -7.15
N ALA A 40 -8.57 -4.21 -8.30
CA ALA A 40 -7.22 -4.15 -8.85
C ALA A 40 -6.76 -2.70 -9.07
N ASN A 41 -7.63 -1.82 -9.57
CA ASN A 41 -7.31 -0.41 -9.76
C ASN A 41 -7.03 0.30 -8.43
N VAL A 42 -7.84 0.04 -7.40
CA VAL A 42 -7.64 0.64 -6.07
C VAL A 42 -6.31 0.16 -5.48
N MET A 43 -6.02 -1.14 -5.57
CA MET A 43 -4.74 -1.70 -5.13
C MET A 43 -3.56 -1.08 -5.87
N LEU A 44 -3.64 -0.94 -7.20
CA LEU A 44 -2.59 -0.31 -8.01
C LEU A 44 -2.31 1.13 -7.56
N ILE A 45 -3.36 1.93 -7.40
CA ILE A 45 -3.23 3.32 -6.93
C ILE A 45 -2.61 3.36 -5.53
N ALA A 46 -3.06 2.47 -4.63
CA ALA A 46 -2.54 2.39 -3.27
C ALA A 46 -1.03 2.06 -3.25
N ILE A 47 -0.57 1.14 -4.09
CA ILE A 47 0.85 0.81 -4.25
C ILE A 47 1.63 2.03 -4.75
N LEU A 48 1.17 2.71 -5.79
CA LEU A 48 1.85 3.88 -6.35
C LEU A 48 1.97 5.02 -5.33
N VAL A 49 0.90 5.26 -4.56
CA VAL A 49 0.89 6.24 -3.47
C VAL A 49 1.85 5.82 -2.34
N ALA A 50 1.84 4.55 -1.95
CA ALA A 50 2.73 4.05 -0.91
C ALA A 50 4.21 4.19 -1.31
N LEU A 51 4.55 3.81 -2.55
CA LEU A 51 5.91 3.89 -3.08
C LEU A 51 6.40 5.33 -3.17
N SER A 52 5.59 6.23 -3.74
CA SER A 52 5.95 7.65 -3.83
C SER A 52 6.15 8.30 -2.46
N ALA A 53 5.25 8.04 -1.50
CA ALA A 53 5.37 8.54 -0.13
C ALA A 53 6.61 7.97 0.59
N ALA A 54 6.91 6.69 0.39
CA ALA A 54 8.10 6.04 0.92
C ALA A 54 9.38 6.64 0.33
N SER A 55 9.44 6.86 -0.99
CA SER A 55 10.58 7.52 -1.63
C SER A 55 10.82 8.92 -1.07
N VAL A 56 9.77 9.73 -0.92
CA VAL A 56 9.87 11.07 -0.31
C VAL A 56 10.37 10.98 1.13
N LEU A 57 9.88 10.02 1.92
CA LEU A 57 10.33 9.81 3.30
C LEU A 57 11.81 9.45 3.34
N VAL A 58 12.26 8.49 2.54
CA VAL A 58 13.66 8.07 2.47
C VAL A 58 14.57 9.23 2.08
N ILE A 59 14.22 9.97 1.03
CA ILE A 59 14.99 11.15 0.60
C ILE A 59 15.06 12.17 1.74
N SER A 60 13.94 12.44 2.42
CA SER A 60 13.89 13.40 3.53
C SER A 60 14.79 12.99 4.70
N LEU A 61 14.84 11.69 5.02
CA LEU A 61 15.72 11.17 6.08
C LEU A 61 17.20 11.29 5.68
N LEU A 62 17.55 10.90 4.45
CA LEU A 62 18.92 11.00 3.95
C LEU A 62 19.42 12.45 3.89
N THR A 63 18.57 13.39 3.47
CA THR A 63 18.92 14.83 3.47
C THR A 63 19.11 15.35 4.89
N LYS A 64 18.25 14.96 5.84
CA LYS A 64 18.35 15.38 7.24
C LYS A 64 19.66 14.90 7.89
N GLU A 65 20.08 13.66 7.64
CA GLU A 65 21.36 13.15 8.18
C GLU A 65 22.56 13.92 7.63
N LYS A 66 22.56 14.24 6.32
CA LYS A 66 23.62 15.04 5.71
C LYS A 66 23.72 16.45 6.28
N THR A 67 22.60 17.05 6.68
CA THR A 67 22.59 18.37 7.33
C THR A 67 23.10 18.31 8.76
N HIS A 68 22.82 17.25 9.51
CA HIS A 68 23.25 17.11 10.91
C HIS A 68 24.74 16.75 11.06
N SER A 69 25.35 16.14 10.04
CA SER A 69 26.78 15.79 10.02
C SER A 69 27.72 16.93 9.61
N ARG A 70 27.19 18.13 9.32
CA ARG A 70 27.94 19.29 8.81
C ARG A 70 27.90 20.44 9.80
#